data_AF-A0A010RD02-F1
#
_entry.id   AF-A0A010RD02-F1
#
_cell.length_a   1.000
_cell.length_b   1.000
_cell.length_c   1.000
_cell.angle_alpha   90.00
_cell.angle_beta   90.00
_cell.angle_gamma   90.00
#
_symmetry.space_group_name_H-M   'P 1'
#
loop_
_entity.id
_entity.type
_entity.pdbx_description
1 polymer ?
#
loop_
_entity_poly.entity_id
_entity_poly.type
_entity_poly.pdbx_seq_one_letter_code
_entity_poly.pdbx_strand_id
1 'polypeptide(L)'
;MASKSGLLLNKLSVSKRPGATILAAASYEDAQGLVEDIKGTLEANTNKTKHFLKTKVLCLKPTVSIATLRPIEVPDLTALPPWKALIRHVALDEAFTEAVNRPESMDQGFYTHMFDLYDDVFVDIDQQEDRIVLPRHALVVEYKMSPRAKKVIGGLATVMGGLIVIGVRAGEGSTN
;
A
#
# COMPACT_ATOMS: atom_id res chain seq x y z
N MET A 1 18.43 -23.93 -3.59
CA MET A 1 17.40 -23.21 -4.36
C MET A 1 17.57 -21.73 -4.04
N ALA A 2 17.59 -20.85 -5.05
CA ALA A 2 17.59 -19.41 -4.80
C ALA A 2 16.35 -19.03 -3.98
N SER A 3 16.52 -18.18 -2.97
CA SER A 3 15.41 -17.74 -2.12
C SER A 3 14.57 -16.73 -2.90
N LYS A 4 13.37 -17.12 -3.34
CA LYS A 4 12.41 -16.19 -3.97
C LYS A 4 12.19 -15.00 -3.04
N SER A 5 12.29 -13.79 -3.58
CA SER A 5 12.16 -12.54 -2.84
C SER A 5 11.28 -11.56 -3.61
N GLY A 6 10.42 -10.84 -2.91
CA GLY A 6 9.53 -9.85 -3.50
C GLY A 6 9.91 -8.44 -3.07
N LEU A 7 9.82 -7.46 -3.98
CA LEU A 7 9.90 -6.06 -3.60
C LEU A 7 8.49 -5.54 -3.27
N LEU A 8 8.28 -5.12 -2.03
CA LEU A 8 7.06 -4.47 -1.56
C LEU A 8 7.25 -2.96 -1.50
N LEU A 9 6.44 -2.22 -2.25
CA LEU A 9 6.43 -0.76 -2.28
C LEU A 9 5.17 -0.23 -1.58
N ASN A 10 5.38 0.60 -0.57
CA ASN A 10 4.31 1.20 0.22
C ASN A 10 3.98 2.60 -0.28
N LYS A 11 2.77 2.77 -0.82
CA LYS A 11 2.27 4.04 -1.34
C LYS A 11 1.36 4.74 -0.34
N LEU A 12 1.92 5.77 0.28
CA LEU A 12 1.17 6.74 1.07
C LEU A 12 0.66 7.85 0.15
N SER A 13 -0.62 8.21 0.24
CA SER A 13 -1.29 9.14 -0.69
C SER A 13 -0.64 10.52 -0.81
N VAL A 14 0.16 10.93 0.18
CA VAL A 14 0.87 12.22 0.21
C VAL A 14 2.35 12.12 -0.15
N SER A 15 2.91 10.91 -0.23
CA SER A 15 4.34 10.73 -0.48
C SER A 15 4.66 10.69 -1.99
N LYS A 16 5.63 11.50 -2.39
CA LYS A 16 6.19 11.47 -3.76
C LYS A 16 7.18 10.32 -3.96
N ARG A 17 7.73 9.76 -2.88
CA ARG A 17 8.69 8.65 -2.90
C ARG A 17 8.09 7.39 -2.28
N PRO A 18 8.45 6.20 -2.78
CA PRO A 18 8.05 4.95 -2.17
C PRO A 18 8.77 4.72 -0.85
N GLY A 19 8.06 4.14 0.13
CA GLY A 19 8.73 3.28 1.10
C GLY A 19 8.87 1.88 0.49
N ALA A 20 9.92 1.15 0.83
CA ALA A 20 10.15 -0.17 0.25
C ALA A 20 10.73 -1.15 1.27
N THR A 21 10.39 -2.42 1.06
CA THR A 21 10.85 -3.55 1.87
C THR A 21 11.04 -4.75 0.95
N ILE A 22 12.11 -5.51 1.16
CA ILE A 22 12.32 -6.80 0.49
C ILE A 22 11.69 -7.88 1.38
N LEU A 23 10.81 -8.68 0.79
CA LEU A 23 10.17 -9.82 1.42
C LEU A 23 10.88 -11.09 0.97
N ALA A 24 11.70 -11.69 1.84
CA ALA A 24 12.37 -12.95 1.52
C ALA A 24 11.41 -14.11 1.84
N ALA A 25 11.03 -14.90 0.84
CA ALA A 25 10.10 -16.03 1.04
C ALA A 25 10.63 -17.03 2.09
N ALA A 26 11.94 -17.23 2.15
CA ALA A 26 12.59 -18.10 3.14
C ALA A 26 12.46 -17.62 4.60
N SER A 27 12.03 -16.37 4.84
CA SER A 27 11.77 -15.84 6.17
C SER A 27 10.39 -16.24 6.72
N TYR A 28 9.55 -16.90 5.92
CA TYR A 28 8.20 -17.29 6.28
C TYR A 28 8.06 -18.82 6.22
N GLU A 29 7.23 -19.38 7.10
CA GLU A 29 6.94 -20.82 7.08
C GLU A 29 6.24 -21.23 5.77
N ASP A 30 5.37 -20.35 5.26
CA ASP A 30 4.65 -20.53 4.00
C ASP A 30 4.22 -19.18 3.37
N ALA A 31 3.52 -19.28 2.24
CA ALA A 31 2.96 -18.13 1.52
C ALA A 31 1.90 -17.37 2.34
N GLN A 32 1.18 -18.06 3.23
CA GLN A 32 0.16 -17.44 4.08
C GLN A 32 0.83 -16.51 5.10
N GLY A 33 1.90 -16.97 5.76
CA GLY A 33 2.69 -16.16 6.68
C GLY A 33 3.24 -14.88 6.05
N LEU A 34 3.67 -14.94 4.78
CA LEU A 34 4.09 -13.75 4.03
C LEU A 34 2.93 -12.76 3.84
N VAL A 35 1.75 -13.24 3.43
CA VAL A 35 0.57 -12.38 3.23
C VAL A 35 0.11 -11.75 4.56
N GLU A 36 0.17 -12.51 5.65
CA GLU A 36 -0.15 -12.02 7.00
C GLU A 36 0.84 -10.96 7.47
N ASP A 37 2.13 -11.09 7.17
CA ASP A 37 3.13 -10.08 7.50
C ASP A 37 2.98 -8.80 6.67
N ILE A 38 2.63 -8.92 5.38
CA ILE A 38 2.24 -7.75 4.56
C ILE A 38 1.07 -7.02 5.23
N LYS A 39 0.03 -7.76 5.64
CA LYS A 39 -1.12 -7.20 6.36
C LYS A 39 -0.68 -6.52 7.67
N GLY A 40 0.11 -7.19 8.50
CA GLY A 40 0.62 -6.65 9.77
C GLY A 40 1.47 -5.38 9.58
N THR A 41 2.32 -5.36 8.55
CA THR A 41 3.13 -4.19 8.19
C THR A 41 2.27 -2.99 7.77
N LEU A 42 1.15 -3.22 7.11
CA LEU A 42 0.19 -2.17 6.74
C LEU A 42 -0.55 -1.61 7.95
N GLU A 43 -0.85 -2.46 8.93
CA GLU A 43 -1.46 -2.06 10.20
C GLU A 43 -0.46 -1.27 11.05
N ALA A 44 0.80 -1.72 11.16
CA ALA A 44 1.86 -1.09 11.95
C ALA A 44 2.28 0.28 11.40
N ASN A 45 2.41 0.41 10.07
CA ASN A 45 2.74 1.68 9.41
C ASN A 45 1.61 2.72 9.48
N THR A 46 0.45 2.34 10.01
CA THR A 46 -0.66 3.26 10.25
C THR A 46 -0.84 3.43 11.75
N ASN A 47 -0.60 4.64 12.29
CA ASN A 47 -0.93 4.94 13.70
C ASN A 47 -2.35 4.44 14.03
N LYS A 48 -2.53 3.73 15.16
CA LYS A 48 -3.82 3.15 15.60
C LYS A 48 -5.03 4.08 15.36
N THR A 49 -4.90 5.36 15.66
CA THR A 49 -5.97 6.37 15.44
C THR A 49 -6.23 6.60 13.95
N LYS A 50 -5.17 6.71 13.13
CA LYS A 50 -5.30 6.79 11.67
C LYS A 50 -5.82 5.48 11.08
N HIS A 51 -5.44 4.34 11.64
CA HIS A 51 -5.87 3.02 11.16
C HIS A 51 -7.36 2.84 11.42
N PHE A 52 -7.82 3.16 12.62
CA PHE A 52 -9.24 3.19 12.96
C PHE A 52 -10.02 4.15 12.06
N LEU A 53 -9.53 5.39 11.89
CA LEU A 53 -10.17 6.36 11.02
C LEU A 53 -10.24 5.85 9.57
N LYS A 54 -9.13 5.32 9.03
CA LYS A 54 -9.08 4.80 7.67
C LYS A 54 -10.00 3.59 7.48
N THR A 55 -9.87 2.56 8.31
CA THR A 55 -10.54 1.27 8.09
C THR A 55 -11.98 1.24 8.59
N LYS A 56 -12.29 1.91 9.71
CA LYS A 56 -13.60 1.85 10.36
C LYS A 56 -14.47 3.07 10.06
N VAL A 57 -13.88 4.27 10.00
CA VAL A 57 -14.64 5.51 9.74
C VAL A 57 -14.74 5.81 8.24
N LEU A 58 -13.64 5.64 7.51
CA LEU A 58 -13.55 5.94 6.07
C LEU A 58 -13.65 4.69 5.19
N CYS A 59 -13.75 3.50 5.79
CA CYS A 59 -13.87 2.20 5.10
C CYS A 59 -12.84 2.00 3.99
N LEU A 60 -11.61 2.45 4.21
CA LEU A 60 -10.47 2.32 3.30
C LEU A 60 -9.81 0.96 3.51
N LYS A 61 -9.80 0.14 2.46
CA LYS A 61 -9.08 -1.12 2.43
C LYS A 61 -7.76 -0.95 1.68
N PRO A 62 -6.68 -1.65 2.08
CA PRO A 62 -5.50 -1.75 1.25
C PRO A 62 -5.86 -2.40 -0.09
N THR A 63 -5.25 -1.89 -1.15
CA THR A 63 -5.26 -2.46 -2.49
C THR A 63 -3.83 -2.84 -2.82
N VAL A 64 -3.67 -4.05 -3.37
CA VAL A 64 -2.40 -4.54 -3.88
C VAL A 64 -2.43 -4.43 -5.40
N SER A 65 -1.33 -3.98 -5.98
CA SER A 65 -1.18 -3.85 -7.42
C SER A 65 0.20 -4.35 -7.82
N ILE A 66 0.31 -4.96 -8.99
CA ILE A 66 1.60 -5.31 -9.56
C ILE A 66 2.09 -4.12 -10.39
N ALA A 67 3.27 -3.61 -10.07
CA ALA A 67 3.89 -2.54 -10.82
C ALA A 67 5.07 -3.05 -11.63
N THR A 68 5.13 -2.64 -12.89
CA THR A 68 6.33 -2.79 -13.72
C THR A 68 7.27 -1.62 -13.43
N LEU A 69 8.47 -1.94 -12.96
CA LEU A 69 9.50 -0.96 -12.60
C LEU A 69 10.34 -0.60 -13.83
N ARG A 70 10.95 0.60 -13.80
CA ARG A 70 12.05 0.92 -14.71
C ARG A 70 13.31 0.18 -14.28
N PRO A 71 14.14 -0.30 -15.23
CA PRO A 71 15.42 -0.90 -14.90
C PRO A 71 16.33 0.18 -14.33
N ILE A 72 16.53 0.14 -13.02
CA ILE A 72 17.41 1.04 -12.27
C ILE A 72 18.10 0.24 -11.17
N GLU A 73 19.27 0.72 -10.79
CA GLU A 73 20.03 0.22 -9.65
C GLU A 73 20.08 1.32 -8.60
N VAL A 74 19.94 0.92 -7.34
CA VAL A 74 19.96 1.85 -6.20
C VAL A 74 20.95 1.37 -5.15
N PRO A 75 21.62 2.28 -4.42
CA PRO A 75 22.51 1.87 -3.33
C PRO A 75 21.74 1.20 -2.19
N ASP A 76 20.54 1.68 -1.91
CA ASP A 76 19.64 1.10 -0.91
C ASP A 76 18.18 1.47 -1.22
N LEU A 77 17.25 0.86 -0.48
CA LEU A 77 15.81 1.07 -0.63
C LEU A 77 15.33 2.48 -0.22
N THR A 78 16.13 3.24 0.52
CA THR A 78 15.83 4.64 0.90
C THR A 78 16.15 5.62 -0.24
N ALA A 79 17.05 5.23 -1.14
CA ALA A 79 17.47 6.01 -2.31
C ALA A 79 16.57 5.82 -3.55
N LEU A 80 15.41 5.17 -3.40
CA LEU A 80 14.48 4.97 -4.51
C LEU A 80 14.00 6.29 -5.13
N PRO A 81 13.90 6.38 -6.47
CA PRO A 81 13.42 7.57 -7.13
C PRO A 81 11.91 7.78 -6.87
N PRO A 82 11.38 8.98 -7.14
CA PRO A 82 9.96 9.24 -7.05
C PRO A 82 9.12 8.30 -7.91
N TRP A 83 7.87 8.04 -7.52
CA TRP A 83 6.97 7.09 -8.18
C TRP A 83 6.88 7.24 -9.71
N LYS A 84 6.85 8.47 -10.23
CA LYS A 84 6.76 8.75 -11.67
C LYS A 84 8.00 8.31 -12.46
N ALA A 85 9.16 8.31 -11.81
CA ALA A 85 10.41 7.84 -12.38
C ALA A 85 10.63 6.35 -12.14
N LEU A 86 10.06 5.80 -11.07
CA LEU A 86 10.18 4.38 -10.73
C LEU A 86 9.24 3.47 -11.53
N ILE A 87 7.96 3.82 -11.62
CA ILE A 87 6.90 2.97 -12.19
C ILE A 87 6.66 3.30 -13.67
N ARG A 88 6.60 2.27 -14.52
CA ARG A 88 6.12 2.37 -15.90
C ARG A 88 4.62 2.09 -16.01
N HIS A 89 4.18 1.01 -15.39
CA HIS A 89 2.81 0.54 -15.43
C HIS A 89 2.41 -0.03 -14.08
N VAL A 90 1.12 0.01 -13.76
CA VAL A 90 0.56 -0.57 -12.55
C VAL A 90 -0.80 -1.18 -12.87
N ALA A 91 -0.98 -2.44 -12.49
CA ALA A 91 -2.23 -3.17 -12.65
C ALA A 91 -2.74 -3.58 -11.27
N LEU A 92 -4.04 -3.38 -11.01
CA LEU A 92 -4.67 -3.83 -9.77
C LEU A 92 -4.67 -5.37 -9.74
N ASP A 93 -4.28 -5.94 -8.61
CA ASP A 93 -4.35 -7.38 -8.41
C ASP A 93 -5.47 -7.69 -7.41
N GLU A 94 -6.61 -8.15 -7.90
CA GLU A 94 -7.78 -8.42 -7.07
C GLU A 94 -7.58 -9.63 -6.16
N ALA A 95 -6.88 -10.66 -6.64
CA ALA A 95 -6.63 -11.88 -5.88
C ALA A 95 -5.68 -11.61 -4.71
N PHE A 96 -4.55 -10.93 -4.95
CA PHE A 96 -3.61 -10.53 -3.92
C PHE A 96 -4.22 -9.48 -2.97
N THR A 97 -5.08 -8.60 -3.51
CA THR A 97 -5.85 -7.66 -2.68
C THR A 97 -6.77 -8.40 -1.71
N GLU A 98 -7.53 -9.39 -2.18
CA GLU A 98 -8.41 -10.16 -1.29
C GLU A 98 -7.59 -10.98 -0.29
N ALA A 99 -6.49 -11.61 -0.72
CA ALA A 99 -5.59 -12.35 0.16
C ALA A 99 -5.04 -11.48 1.31
N VAL A 100 -4.66 -10.22 1.04
CA VAL A 100 -4.20 -9.30 2.09
C VAL A 100 -5.36 -8.83 2.99
N ASN A 101 -6.55 -8.62 2.42
CA ASN A 101 -7.69 -8.13 3.19
C ASN A 101 -8.34 -9.22 4.08
N ARG A 102 -8.40 -10.45 3.56
CA ARG A 102 -9.05 -11.62 4.15
C ARG A 102 -8.25 -12.89 3.84
N PRO A 103 -7.08 -13.08 4.48
CA PRO A 103 -6.27 -14.28 4.27
C PRO A 103 -7.08 -15.57 4.44
N GLU A 104 -7.99 -15.59 5.41
CA GLU A 104 -8.86 -16.73 5.73
C GLU A 104 -9.87 -17.11 4.64
N SER A 105 -10.12 -16.21 3.68
CA SER A 105 -11.06 -16.45 2.58
C SER A 105 -10.42 -17.09 1.34
N MET A 106 -9.08 -17.16 1.30
CA MET A 106 -8.37 -17.77 0.19
C MET A 106 -8.31 -19.27 0.36
N ASP A 107 -8.45 -20.02 -0.75
CA ASP A 107 -8.26 -21.46 -0.72
C ASP A 107 -6.76 -21.82 -0.60
N GLN A 108 -6.49 -23.06 -0.15
CA GLN A 108 -5.13 -23.56 0.00
C GLN A 108 -4.37 -23.62 -1.33
N GLY A 109 -5.07 -23.76 -2.46
CA GLY A 109 -4.48 -23.77 -3.80
C GLY A 109 -3.84 -22.42 -4.14
N PHE A 110 -4.47 -21.30 -3.78
CA PHE A 110 -3.85 -19.98 -3.92
C PHE A 110 -2.49 -19.91 -3.22
N TYR A 111 -2.42 -20.29 -1.93
CA TYR A 111 -1.18 -20.23 -1.17
C TYR A 111 -0.12 -21.23 -1.65
N THR A 112 -0.55 -22.42 -2.07
CA THR A 112 0.33 -23.45 -2.62
C THR A 112 0.99 -22.98 -3.92
N HIS A 113 0.25 -22.27 -4.76
CA HIS A 113 0.73 -21.85 -6.09
C HIS A 113 1.13 -20.37 -6.16
N MET A 114 1.06 -19.61 -5.06
CA MET A 114 1.29 -18.15 -5.07
C MET A 114 2.61 -17.79 -5.72
N PHE A 115 3.71 -18.44 -5.33
CA PHE A 115 5.02 -18.13 -5.91
C PHE A 115 5.19 -18.52 -7.38
N ASP A 116 4.33 -19.39 -7.90
CA ASP A 116 4.33 -19.77 -9.31
C ASP A 116 3.40 -18.85 -10.11
N LEU A 117 2.29 -18.40 -9.52
CA LEU A 117 1.38 -17.40 -10.09
C LEU A 117 2.04 -16.01 -10.20
N TYR A 118 2.99 -15.72 -9.31
CA TYR A 118 3.69 -14.45 -9.20
C TYR A 118 5.21 -14.64 -9.36
N ASP A 119 5.63 -15.55 -10.24
CA ASP A 119 7.03 -15.90 -10.47
C ASP A 119 7.89 -14.73 -10.96
N ASP A 120 7.28 -13.78 -11.65
CA ASP A 120 7.89 -12.56 -12.16
C ASP A 120 7.94 -11.41 -11.13
N VAL A 121 7.24 -11.57 -10.00
CA VAL A 121 7.24 -10.66 -8.85
C VAL A 121 8.15 -11.16 -7.74
N PHE A 122 8.12 -12.47 -7.46
CA PHE A 122 8.95 -13.13 -6.45
C PHE A 122 10.16 -13.78 -7.10
N VAL A 123 11.19 -12.96 -7.33
CA VAL A 123 12.43 -13.33 -8.02
C VAL A 123 13.61 -13.31 -7.06
N ASP A 124 14.77 -13.76 -7.50
CA ASP A 124 15.99 -13.49 -6.75
C ASP A 124 16.32 -11.99 -6.89
N ILE A 125 16.43 -11.28 -5.77
CA ILE A 125 16.77 -9.86 -5.76
C ILE A 125 18.27 -9.76 -5.48
N ASP A 126 19.01 -9.55 -6.56
CA ASP A 126 20.46 -9.54 -6.54
C ASP A 126 20.97 -8.27 -5.85
N GLN A 127 21.85 -8.47 -4.87
CA GLN A 127 22.63 -7.41 -4.24
C GLN A 127 24.07 -7.56 -4.73
N GLN A 128 24.46 -6.74 -5.71
CA GLN A 128 25.79 -6.75 -6.29
C GLN A 128 26.52 -5.46 -5.91
N GLU A 129 27.75 -5.56 -5.41
CA GLU A 129 28.65 -4.41 -5.23
C GLU A 129 28.01 -3.22 -4.50
N ASP A 130 27.32 -3.46 -3.37
CA ASP A 130 26.57 -2.47 -2.59
C ASP A 130 25.43 -1.76 -3.35
N ARG A 131 24.93 -2.39 -4.42
CA ARG A 131 23.76 -1.96 -5.19
C ARG A 131 22.70 -3.04 -5.19
N ILE A 132 21.45 -2.58 -5.19
CA ILE A 132 20.27 -3.41 -5.37
C ILE A 132 19.80 -3.22 -6.80
N VAL A 133 19.81 -4.30 -7.58
CA VAL A 133 19.16 -4.34 -8.89
C VAL A 133 17.68 -4.52 -8.65
N LEU A 134 16.86 -3.54 -9.02
CA LEU A 134 15.42 -3.65 -8.79
C LEU A 134 14.81 -4.74 -9.70
N PRO A 135 13.91 -5.58 -9.16
CA PRO A 135 13.20 -6.55 -9.98
C PRO A 135 12.31 -5.85 -11.00
N ARG A 136 11.99 -6.55 -12.09
CA ARG A 136 11.11 -6.02 -13.14
C ARG A 136 9.72 -5.70 -12.60
N HIS A 137 9.21 -6.51 -11.68
CA HIS A 137 7.91 -6.32 -11.05
C HIS A 137 8.02 -6.23 -9.53
N ALA A 138 7.11 -5.46 -8.95
CA ALA A 138 7.01 -5.27 -7.51
C ALA A 138 5.55 -5.19 -7.07
N LEU A 139 5.28 -5.62 -5.84
CA LEU A 139 3.99 -5.41 -5.20
C LEU A 139 3.91 -3.95 -4.73
N VAL A 140 2.87 -3.24 -5.14
CA VAL A 140 2.55 -1.90 -4.64
C VAL A 140 1.32 -2.00 -3.77
N VAL A 141 1.43 -1.57 -2.52
CA VAL A 141 0.29 -1.49 -1.62
C VAL A 141 -0.11 -0.04 -1.39
N GLU A 142 -1.40 0.24 -1.59
CA GLU A 142 -1.98 1.56 -1.42
C GLU A 142 -3.32 1.46 -0.68
N TYR A 143 -3.55 2.33 0.30
CA TYR A 143 -4.89 2.55 0.85
C TYR A 143 -5.69 3.46 -0.09
N LYS A 144 -6.50 2.87 -0.97
CA LYS A 144 -7.37 3.64 -1.88
C LYS A 144 -8.71 3.97 -1.23
N MET A 145 -9.22 5.17 -1.53
CA MET A 145 -10.59 5.55 -1.16
C MET A 145 -11.62 4.85 -2.04
N SER A 146 -12.60 4.20 -1.40
CA SER A 146 -13.80 3.79 -2.12
C SER A 146 -14.50 5.04 -2.67
N PRO A 147 -15.08 5.00 -3.87
CA PRO A 147 -15.80 6.14 -4.45
C PRO A 147 -16.93 6.66 -3.56
N ARG A 148 -17.54 5.77 -2.75
CA ARG A 148 -18.58 6.11 -1.76
C ARG A 148 -17.99 6.91 -0.59
N ALA A 149 -16.83 6.52 -0.05
CA ALA A 149 -16.14 7.28 0.99
C ALA A 149 -15.66 8.65 0.50
N LYS A 150 -15.22 8.75 -0.77
CA LYS A 150 -14.81 10.01 -1.39
C LYS A 150 -15.95 11.05 -1.43
N LYS A 151 -17.19 10.62 -1.67
CA LYS A 151 -18.39 11.48 -1.62
C LYS A 151 -18.72 11.94 -0.19
N VAL A 152 -18.61 11.06 0.80
CA VAL A 152 -18.91 11.37 2.21
C VAL A 152 -17.91 12.39 2.78
N ILE A 153 -16.62 12.27 2.46
CA ILE A 153 -15.61 13.25 2.88
C ILE A 153 -15.82 14.61 2.19
N GLY A 154 -16.17 14.62 0.90
CA GLY A 154 -16.53 15.85 0.19
C GLY A 154 -17.76 16.53 0.81
N GLY A 155 -18.76 15.74 1.24
CA GLY A 155 -19.92 16.24 1.97
C GLY A 155 -19.57 16.79 3.36
N LEU A 156 -18.77 16.06 4.15
CA LEU A 156 -18.36 16.48 5.51
C LEU A 156 -17.47 17.72 5.52
N ALA A 157 -16.55 17.87 4.56
CA ALA A 157 -15.77 19.09 4.39
C ALA A 157 -16.66 20.31 4.09
N THR A 158 -17.76 20.10 3.37
CA THR A 158 -18.75 21.15 3.06
C THR A 158 -19.60 21.49 4.29
N VAL A 159 -19.96 20.50 5.13
CA VAL A 159 -20.72 20.72 6.37
C VAL A 159 -19.87 21.40 7.46
N MET A 160 -18.61 21.02 7.60
CA MET A 160 -17.67 21.70 8.51
C MET A 160 -17.34 23.13 8.03
N GLY A 161 -17.21 23.36 6.72
CA GLY A 161 -17.09 24.71 6.16
C GLY A 161 -18.35 25.55 6.36
N GLY A 162 -19.55 24.95 6.25
CA GLY A 162 -20.84 25.63 6.44
C GLY A 162 -21.14 25.97 7.90
N LEU A 163 -20.69 25.16 8.87
CA LEU A 163 -20.88 25.44 10.30
C LEU A 163 -19.96 26.56 10.82
N ILE A 164 -18.79 26.78 10.21
CA ILE A 164 -17.91 27.88 10.58
C ILE A 164 -18.45 29.23 10.05
N VAL A 165 -19.17 29.24 8.91
CA VAL A 165 -19.74 30.49 8.36
C VAL A 165 -20.95 31.00 9.15
N ILE A 166 -21.67 30.14 9.89
CA ILE A 166 -22.81 30.59 10.72
C ILE A 166 -22.34 31.14 12.08
N GLY A 167 -21.15 30.77 12.55
CA GLY A 167 -20.60 31.23 13.84
C GLY A 167 -20.00 32.65 13.84
N VAL A 168 -19.62 33.20 12.68
CA VAL A 168 -18.97 34.54 12.62
C VAL A 168 -19.99 35.67 12.40
N ARG A 169 -21.23 35.37 11.98
CA ARG A 169 -22.29 36.40 11.82
C ARG A 169 -23.19 36.61 13.03
N ALA A 170 -23.03 35.85 14.10
CA ALA A 170 -23.80 36.00 15.34
C ALA A 170 -23.10 36.84 16.43
N GLY A 171 -21.88 37.37 16.15
CA GLY A 171 -21.08 38.15 17.10
C GLY A 171 -21.07 39.67 16.88
N GLU A 172 -21.68 40.19 15.81
CA GLU A 172 -21.69 41.63 15.49
C GLU A 172 -23.08 42.28 15.67
N GLY A 173 -23.82 41.87 16.70
CA GLY A 173 -25.18 42.35 16.93
C GLY A 173 -25.59 42.40 18.40
N SER A 174 -24.73 42.90 19.29
CA SER A 174 -25.16 43.28 20.64
C SER A 174 -24.14 44.20 21.34
N THR A 175 -23.98 45.42 20.81
CA THR A 175 -23.57 46.57 21.62
C THR A 175 -24.44 47.76 21.23
N ASN A 176 -25.52 47.92 21.99
CA ASN A 176 -26.03 49.19 22.49
C ASN A 176 -26.95 48.89 23.68
#